data_AF-A0A1G2VAA9-F1
#
_entry.id   AF-A0A1G2VAA9-F1
#
_cell.length_a   1.000
_cell.length_b   1.000
_cell.length_c   1.000
_cell.angle_alpha   90.00
_cell.angle_beta   90.00
_cell.angle_gamma   90.00
#
_symmetry.space_group_name_H-M   'P 1'
#
loop_
_entity.id
_entity.type
_entity.pdbx_description
1 polymer ?
#
loop_
_entity_poly.entity_id
_entity_poly.type
_entity_poly.pdbx_seq_one_letter_code
_entity_poly.pdbx_strand_id
1 'polypeptide(L)' 'MTYTVSITKKGQMTLPKAVRDALDINTPDMILLDFDDTSKTLQIQKAPDILSFAGKYKSPKGMTALKAREYMETHYKRA' A
#
# COMPACT_ATOMS: atom_id res chain seq x y z
N MET A 1 -10.47 -9.77 20.59
CA MET A 1 -11.59 -10.54 20.01
C MET A 1 -10.98 -11.54 19.03
N THR A 2 -11.46 -12.78 19.03
CA THR A 2 -10.95 -13.82 18.12
C THR A 2 -12.10 -14.25 17.22
N TYR A 3 -11.87 -14.26 15.90
CA TYR A 3 -12.84 -14.70 14.91
C TYR A 3 -12.25 -15.86 14.12
N THR A 4 -13.01 -16.93 13.95
CA THR A 4 -12.69 -17.99 13.01
C THR A 4 -13.40 -17.70 11.70
N VAL A 5 -12.65 -17.61 10.61
CA VAL A 5 -13.19 -17.38 9.26
C VAL A 5 -12.69 -18.50 8.34
N SER A 6 -13.53 -18.91 7.39
CA SER A 6 -13.16 -19.92 6.41
C SER A 6 -12.53 -19.27 5.17
N ILE A 7 -11.63 -20.02 4.54
CA ILE A 7 -11.09 -19.66 3.22
C ILE A 7 -12.05 -20.24 2.18
N THR A 8 -12.57 -19.38 1.30
CA THR A 8 -13.43 -19.80 0.19
C THR A 8 -12.64 -20.60 -0.85
N LYS A 9 -13.34 -21.29 -1.76
CA LYS A 9 -12.70 -22.04 -2.86
C LYS A 9 -11.78 -21.21 -3.75
N LYS A 10 -11.97 -19.88 -3.78
CA LYS A 10 -11.15 -18.92 -4.53
C LYS A 10 -9.96 -18.39 -3.73
N GLY A 11 -9.72 -18.89 -2.51
CA GLY A 11 -8.64 -18.43 -1.63
C GLY A 11 -8.95 -17.13 -0.89
N GLN A 12 -10.19 -16.63 -0.92
CA GLN A 12 -10.57 -15.38 -0.26
C GLN A 12 -11.06 -15.66 1.17
N MET A 13 -10.71 -14.78 2.12
CA MET A 13 -11.30 -14.72 3.46
C MET A 13 -12.12 -13.45 3.61
N THR A 14 -13.17 -13.48 4.41
CA THR A 14 -14.01 -12.32 4.69
C THR A 14 -13.63 -11.67 6.03
N LEU A 15 -13.69 -10.34 6.08
CA LEU A 15 -13.45 -9.59 7.30
C LEU A 15 -14.78 -9.34 8.04
N PRO A 16 -14.95 -9.81 9.29
CA PRO A 16 -16.18 -9.59 10.06
C PRO A 16 -16.50 -8.09 10.18
N LYS A 17 -17.80 -7.75 10.23
CA LYS A 17 -18.25 -6.34 10.29
C LYS A 17 -17.59 -5.57 11.44
N ALA A 18 -17.55 -6.16 12.64
CA ALA A 18 -16.93 -5.51 13.80
C ALA A 18 -15.45 -5.15 13.59
N VAL A 19 -14.70 -5.96 12.83
CA VAL A 19 -13.30 -5.68 12.50
C VAL A 19 -13.19 -4.58 11.44
N ARG A 20 -14.08 -4.59 10.43
CA ARG A 20 -14.15 -3.51 9.43
C ARG A 20 -14.47 -2.16 10.08
N ASP A 21 -15.47 -2.13 10.95
CA ASP A 21 -15.90 -0.92 11.64
C ASP A 21 -14.78 -0.40 12.56
N ALA A 22 -14.06 -1.29 13.25
CA ALA A 22 -12.93 -0.91 14.11
C ALA A 22 -11.71 -0.37 13.35
N LEU A 23 -11.49 -0.82 12.11
CA LEU A 23 -10.41 -0.36 11.23
C LEU A 23 -10.85 0.78 10.29
N ASP A 24 -12.11 1.24 10.40
CA ASP A 24 -12.72 2.23 9.50
C ASP A 24 -12.58 1.86 8.00
N ILE A 25 -12.72 0.57 7.68
CA ILE A 25 -12.61 0.06 6.31
C ILE A 25 -13.99 0.06 5.66
N ASN A 26 -14.18 0.93 4.66
CA ASN A 26 -15.40 1.03 3.88
C ASN A 26 -15.25 0.30 2.53
N THR A 27 -16.36 0.07 1.84
CA THR A 27 -16.30 -0.51 0.49
C THR A 27 -16.59 0.60 -0.53
N PRO A 28 -15.73 0.83 -1.54
CA PRO A 28 -14.46 0.15 -1.81
C PRO A 28 -13.25 0.82 -1.14
N ASP A 29 -12.56 0.11 -0.25
CA ASP A 29 -11.24 0.51 0.28
C ASP A 29 -10.19 -0.59 0.03
N MET A 30 -8.92 -0.18 0.01
CA MET A 30 -7.78 -1.09 -0.01
C MET A 30 -7.26 -1.32 1.41
N ILE A 31 -6.63 -2.48 1.60
CA ILE A 31 -6.10 -2.92 2.88
C ILE A 31 -4.63 -3.31 2.69
N LEU A 32 -3.77 -2.88 3.60
CA LEU A 32 -2.39 -3.35 3.69
C LEU A 32 -2.33 -4.59 4.55
N LEU A 33 -1.66 -5.60 4.01
CA LEU A 33 -1.36 -6.86 4.68
C LEU A 33 0.13 -6.90 4.93
N ASP A 34 0.51 -6.93 6.20
CA ASP A 34 1.90 -7.09 6.61
C ASP A 34 2.07 -8.47 7.26
N PHE A 35 2.93 -9.29 6.67
CA PHE A 35 3.16 -10.66 7.11
C PHE A 35 4.52 -10.76 7.78
N ASP A 36 4.52 -11.07 9.07
CA ASP A 36 5.73 -11.36 9.81
C ASP A 36 6.01 -12.87 9.75
N ASP A 37 7.07 -13.23 9.02
CA ASP A 37 7.48 -14.62 8.84
C ASP A 37 8.01 -15.27 10.14
N THR A 38 8.48 -14.47 11.09
CA THR A 38 9.03 -14.95 12.37
C THR A 38 7.91 -15.39 13.30
N SER A 39 6.94 -14.51 13.54
CA SER A 39 5.80 -14.79 14.43
C SER A 39 4.67 -15.55 13.74
N LYS A 40 4.73 -15.70 12.40
CA LYS A 40 3.65 -16.24 11.55
C LYS A 40 2.33 -15.49 11.76
N THR A 41 2.43 -14.17 11.94
CA THR A 41 1.26 -13.32 12.13
C THR A 41 1.01 -12.44 10.92
N LEU A 42 -0.27 -12.15 10.68
CA LEU A 42 -0.72 -11.21 9.66
C LEU A 42 -1.30 -9.98 10.36
N GLN A 43 -0.71 -8.82 10.10
CA GLN A 43 -1.24 -7.53 10.53
C GLN A 43 -2.02 -6.91 9.38
N ILE A 44 -3.16 -6.32 9.72
CA ILE A 44 -4.10 -5.73 8.77
C ILE A 44 -4.25 -4.26 9.11
N GLN A 45 -4.03 -3.40 8.13
CA GLN A 45 -4.13 -1.94 8.28
C GLN A 45 -4.92 -1.33 7.12
N LYS A 46 -5.62 -0.23 7.37
CA LYS A 46 -6.26 0.54 6.30
C LYS A 46 -5.18 1.10 5.38
N ALA A 47 -5.33 0.91 4.07
CA ALA A 47 -4.39 1.50 3.13
C ALA A 47 -4.48 3.03 3.19
N PRO A 48 -3.35 3.75 3.21
CA PRO A 48 -3.37 5.20 3.19
C PRO A 48 -3.95 5.68 1.85
N ASP A 49 -4.86 6.66 1.92
CA ASP A 49 -5.39 7.33 0.73
C ASP A 49 -4.24 8.04 0.00
N ILE A 50 -4.22 7.99 -1.32
CA ILE A 50 -3.24 8.70 -2.15
C ILE A 50 -3.27 10.22 -1.84
N LEU A 51 -4.45 10.75 -1.54
CA LEU A 51 -4.64 12.15 -1.15
C LEU A 51 -3.96 12.48 0.19
N SER A 52 -3.79 11.50 1.08
CA SER A 52 -3.07 11.68 2.35
C SER A 52 -1.57 11.91 2.17
N PHE A 53 -1.04 11.67 0.97
CA PHE A 53 0.35 11.96 0.61
C PHE A 53 0.52 13.33 -0.06
N ALA A 54 -0.57 14.00 -0.45
CA ALA A 54 -0.52 15.33 -1.03
C ALA A 54 0.11 16.31 -0.02
N GLY A 55 1.19 16.98 -0.43
CA GLY A 55 1.91 17.94 0.41
C GLY A 55 2.89 17.34 1.43
N LYS A 56 2.87 16.02 1.68
CA LYS A 56 3.89 15.35 2.53
C LYS A 56 5.24 15.25 1.84
N TYR A 57 5.24 15.10 0.52
CA TYR A 57 6.45 15.07 -0.28
C TYR A 57 6.71 16.42 -0.93
N LYS A 58 7.90 16.97 -0.71
CA LYS A 58 8.38 18.11 -1.50
C LYS A 58 8.67 17.61 -2.91
N SER A 59 7.87 18.03 -3.88
CA SER A 59 8.23 17.83 -5.28
C SER A 59 9.59 18.51 -5.50
N PRO A 60 10.59 17.78 -6.04
CA PRO A 60 11.84 18.41 -6.40
C PRO A 60 11.54 19.55 -7.37
N LYS A 61 12.19 20.71 -7.16
CA LYS A 61 12.10 21.82 -8.11
C LYS A 61 12.51 21.24 -9.47
N GLY A 62 11.62 21.37 -10.46
CA GLY A 62 11.77 20.73 -11.75
C GLY A 62 13.17 20.94 -12.35
N MET A 63 13.69 19.91 -13.00
CA MET A 63 14.95 20.01 -13.74
C MET A 63 14.66 20.56 -15.13
N THR A 64 15.50 21.47 -15.63
CA THR A 64 15.45 21.91 -17.03
C THR A 64 15.62 20.71 -17.96
N ALA A 65 14.87 20.67 -19.06
CA ALA A 65 14.89 19.55 -20.02
C ALA A 65 16.32 19.18 -20.48
N LEU A 66 17.20 20.18 -20.65
CA LEU A 66 18.60 19.98 -21.03
C LEU A 66 19.37 19.13 -20.00
N LYS A 67 19.32 19.51 -18.72
CA LYS A 67 19.97 18.76 -17.63
C LYS A 67 19.39 17.35 -17.45
N ALA A 68 18.09 17.18 -17.67
CA ALA A 68 17.46 15.86 -17.62
C ALA A 68 17.98 14.95 -18.73
N ARG A 69 18.15 15.49 -19.94
CA ARG A 69 18.76 14.79 -21.07
C ARG A 69 20.21 14.40 -20.78
N GLU A 70 21.04 15.34 -20.32
CA GLU A 70 22.45 15.07 -19.98
C GLU A 70 22.58 13.97 -18.93
N TYR A 71 21.70 13.98 -17.92
CA TYR A 71 21.66 12.95 -16.88
C TYR A 71 21.28 11.58 -17.45
N MET A 72 20.25 11.52 -18.30
CA MET A 72 19.85 10.28 -18.97
C MET A 72 20.99 9.72 -19.84
N GLU A 73 21.64 10.55 -20.66
CA GLU A 73 22.73 10.09 -21.54
C GLU A 73 23.92 9.49 -20.77
N THR A 74 24.22 10.01 -19.57
CA THR A 74 25.36 9.58 -18.76
C THR A 74 25.06 8.43 -17.79
N HIS A 75 23.82 8.30 -17.33
CA HIS A 75 23.43 7.35 -16.28
C HIS A 75 22.49 6.24 -16.75
N TYR A 76 21.93 6.34 -17.96
CA TYR A 76 21.05 5.32 -18.49
C TYR A 76 21.84 4.04 -18.79
N LYS A 77 21.52 2.98 -18.06
CA LYS A 77 21.93 1.62 -18.36
C LYS A 77 20.69 0.83 -18.72
N ARG A 78 20.71 0.23 -19.91
CA ARG A 78 19.67 -0.71 -20.33
C ARG A 78 19.96 -2.04 -19.64
N ALA A 79 19.01 -2.52 -18.83
CA ALA A 79 19.04 -3.86 -18.25
C ALA A 79 18.71 -4.90 -19.32
#